data_AF-A0A4Q1SUP5-F1
#
_entry.id   AF-A0A4Q1SUP5-F1
#
_cell.length_a   1.000
_cell.length_b   1.000
_cell.length_c   1.000
_cell.angle_alpha   90.00
_cell.angle_beta   90.00
_cell.angle_gamma   90.00
#
_symmetry.space_group_name_H-M   'P 1'
#
loop_
_entity.id
_entity.type
_entity.pdbx_description
1 polymer ?
#
loop_
_entity_poly.entity_id
_entity_poly.type
_entity_poly.pdbx_seq_one_letter_code
_entity_poly.pdbx_strand_id
1 'polypeptide(L)'
;MKDVRDVILRPIITERTTEMMSFNTYVFEVAPKSNKTEIKQAIEKIFDVKVESVNTMNVKGKPKRMGRYVGKRKDWKKAIIKLSADSKALEFFEGV
;
A
#
# COMPACT_ATOMS: atom_id res chain seq x y z
N MET A 1 -3.83 9.51 19.76
CA MET A 1 -4.41 9.81 18.44
C MET A 1 -3.61 9.00 17.43
N LYS A 2 -4.21 8.24 16.51
CA LYS A 2 -3.42 7.55 15.47
C LYS A 2 -2.94 8.59 14.48
N ASP A 3 -1.65 8.68 14.25
CA ASP A 3 -1.13 9.58 13.24
C ASP A 3 -1.41 9.03 11.84
N VAL A 4 -1.67 9.96 10.91
CA VAL A 4 -1.97 9.64 9.52
C VAL A 4 -0.81 8.89 8.85
N ARG A 5 0.41 9.17 9.31
CA ARG A 5 1.65 8.55 8.82
C ARG A 5 1.81 7.09 9.26
N ASP A 6 1.17 6.68 10.35
CA ASP A 6 1.25 5.28 10.83
C ASP A 6 0.40 4.32 9.97
N VAL A 7 -0.48 4.87 9.13
CA VAL A 7 -1.39 4.09 8.28
C VAL A 7 -0.65 3.48 7.09
N ILE A 8 0.30 4.21 6.49
CA ILE A 8 1.04 3.80 5.30
C ILE A 8 2.45 3.39 5.71
N LEU A 9 2.81 2.13 5.51
CA LEU A 9 4.09 1.59 5.98
C LEU A 9 5.18 1.66 4.91
N ARG A 10 4.88 1.19 3.69
CA ARG A 10 5.84 1.19 2.57
C ARG A 10 5.17 0.97 1.22
N PRO A 11 5.75 1.44 0.11
CA PRO A 11 5.31 1.07 -1.23
C PRO A 11 5.68 -0.38 -1.57
N ILE A 12 4.95 -0.98 -2.50
CA ILE A 12 5.20 -2.34 -2.98
C ILE A 12 5.56 -2.28 -4.45
N ILE A 13 6.77 -2.72 -4.76
CA ILE A 13 7.34 -2.72 -6.10
C ILE A 13 7.57 -4.17 -6.52
N THR A 14 6.89 -4.55 -7.59
CA THR A 14 6.91 -5.85 -8.28
C THR A 14 6.54 -5.59 -9.74
N GLU A 15 6.88 -6.48 -10.67
CA GLU A 15 6.54 -6.33 -12.10
C GLU A 15 5.06 -5.96 -12.32
N ARG A 16 4.16 -6.65 -11.62
CA ARG A 16 2.72 -6.39 -11.70
C ARG A 16 2.31 -5.02 -11.16
N THR A 17 2.95 -4.53 -10.10
CA THR A 17 2.61 -3.20 -9.57
C THR A 17 3.15 -2.09 -10.46
N THR A 18 4.28 -2.32 -11.14
CA THR A 18 4.80 -1.38 -12.16
C THR A 18 3.84 -1.28 -13.33
N GLU A 19 3.29 -2.39 -13.82
CA GLU A 19 2.24 -2.36 -14.86
C GLU A 19 1.00 -1.57 -14.41
N MET A 20 0.60 -1.70 -13.14
CA MET A 20 -0.52 -0.95 -12.57
C MET A 20 -0.26 0.56 -12.47
N MET A 21 1.00 1.01 -12.39
CA MET A 21 1.32 2.43 -12.34
C MET A 21 0.93 3.15 -13.64
N SER A 22 1.02 2.47 -14.79
CA SER A 22 0.54 2.97 -16.08
C SER A 22 -0.96 3.28 -16.07
N PHE A 23 -1.71 2.68 -15.15
CA PHE A 23 -3.15 2.90 -14.94
C PHE A 23 -3.43 3.77 -13.70
N ASN A 24 -2.49 4.62 -13.28
CA ASN A 24 -2.58 5.48 -12.09
C ASN A 24 -2.98 4.71 -10.81
N THR A 25 -2.58 3.43 -10.73
CA THR A 25 -2.91 2.54 -9.63
C THR A 25 -1.65 2.17 -8.87
N TYR A 26 -1.59 2.58 -7.61
CA TYR A 26 -0.43 2.39 -6.74
C TYR A 26 -0.74 1.39 -5.62
N VAL A 27 0.30 0.67 -5.19
CA VAL A 27 0.15 -0.40 -4.20
C VAL A 27 1.05 -0.16 -3.00
N PHE A 28 0.46 -0.21 -1.81
CA PHE A 28 1.12 0.03 -0.54
C PHE A 28 0.88 -1.10 0.46
N GLU A 29 1.87 -1.35 1.31
CA GLU A 29 1.67 -2.04 2.59
C GLU A 29 1.14 -1.03 3.60
N VAL A 30 0.00 -1.35 4.21
CA VAL A 30 -0.68 -0.50 5.18
C VAL A 30 -0.82 -1.23 6.51
N ALA A 31 -1.04 -0.48 7.58
CA ALA A 31 -1.24 -1.07 8.89
C ALA A 31 -2.45 -2.04 8.89
N PRO A 32 -2.33 -3.26 9.46
CA PRO A 32 -3.39 -4.27 9.41
C PRO A 32 -4.72 -3.83 10.04
N LYS A 33 -4.67 -2.88 10.97
CA LYS A 33 -5.84 -2.35 11.68
C LYS A 33 -6.50 -1.15 10.97
N SER A 34 -6.02 -0.75 9.79
CA SER A 34 -6.52 0.44 9.10
C SER A 34 -7.74 0.16 8.25
N ASN A 35 -8.69 1.11 8.24
CA ASN A 35 -9.90 1.08 7.40
C ASN A 35 -9.67 1.75 6.04
N LYS A 36 -10.54 1.46 5.06
CA LYS A 36 -10.44 2.06 3.72
C LYS A 36 -10.53 3.59 3.74
N THR A 37 -11.42 4.14 4.58
CA THR A 37 -11.58 5.59 4.74
C THR A 37 -10.32 6.24 5.32
N GLU A 38 -9.68 5.60 6.30
CA GLU A 38 -8.44 6.09 6.89
C GLU A 38 -7.29 6.08 5.87
N ILE A 39 -7.18 5.01 5.08
CA ILE A 39 -6.16 4.88 4.02
C ILE A 39 -6.36 5.97 2.96
N LYS A 40 -7.62 6.24 2.55
CA LYS A 40 -7.95 7.30 1.61
C LYS A 40 -7.48 8.66 2.13
N GLN A 41 -7.93 9.03 3.32
CA GLN A 41 -7.55 10.31 3.95
C GLN A 41 -6.04 10.42 4.15
N ALA A 42 -5.35 9.31 4.41
CA ALA A 42 -3.90 9.31 4.59
C ALA A 42 -3.14 9.59 3.31
N ILE A 43 -3.50 8.92 2.21
CA ILE A 43 -2.89 9.17 0.90
C ILE A 43 -3.14 10.63 0.48
N GLU A 44 -4.39 11.10 0.58
CA GLU A 44 -4.78 12.46 0.18
C GLU A 44 -4.01 13.50 0.99
N LYS A 45 -3.82 13.32 2.31
CA LYS A 45 -3.08 14.27 3.15
C LYS A 45 -1.56 14.22 2.96
N ILE A 46 -0.98 13.05 2.71
CA ILE A 46 0.49 12.90 2.61
C ILE A 46 0.98 13.38 1.25
N PHE A 47 0.24 13.09 0.19
CA PHE A 47 0.66 13.34 -1.18
C PHE A 47 -0.09 14.46 -1.88
N ASP A 48 -1.09 15.07 -1.21
CA ASP A 48 -1.92 16.16 -1.78
C ASP A 48 -2.55 15.78 -3.13
N VAL A 49 -3.00 14.52 -3.24
CA VAL A 49 -3.62 13.94 -4.45
C VAL A 49 -5.08 13.57 -4.18
N LYS A 50 -5.86 13.36 -5.25
CA LYS A 50 -7.25 12.93 -5.15
C LYS A 50 -7.40 11.43 -5.41
N VAL A 51 -7.95 10.70 -4.44
CA VAL A 51 -8.12 9.25 -4.55
C VAL A 51 -9.51 8.90 -5.07
N GLU A 52 -9.56 8.13 -6.16
CA GLU A 52 -10.80 7.63 -6.76
C GLU A 52 -11.34 6.43 -5.97
N SER A 53 -10.52 5.41 -5.76
CA SER A 53 -10.93 4.19 -5.08
C SER A 53 -9.81 3.52 -4.29
N VAL A 54 -10.19 2.79 -3.23
CA VAL A 54 -9.28 2.06 -2.35
C VAL A 54 -9.76 0.62 -2.20
N ASN A 55 -8.91 -0.30 -2.64
CA ASN A 55 -9.09 -1.74 -2.50
C ASN A 55 -8.07 -2.28 -1.50
N THR A 56 -8.50 -3.15 -0.60
CA THR A 56 -7.64 -3.70 0.46
C THR A 56 -7.73 -5.21 0.49
N MET A 57 -6.62 -5.89 0.72
CA MET A 57 -6.56 -7.33 0.94
C MET A 57 -5.63 -7.68 2.10
N ASN A 58 -5.99 -8.68 2.88
CA ASN A 58 -5.13 -9.21 3.95
C ASN A 58 -4.26 -10.33 3.36
N VAL A 59 -2.94 -10.15 3.45
CA VAL A 59 -1.95 -11.12 2.96
C VAL A 59 -1.40 -11.90 4.15
N LYS A 60 -1.65 -13.21 4.14
CA LYS A 60 -1.09 -14.11 5.16
C LYS A 60 0.41 -14.27 4.92
N GLY A 61 1.20 -14.07 5.97
CA GLY A 61 2.62 -14.33 6.01
C GLY A 61 2.91 -15.80 5.72
N LYS A 62 3.94 -16.05 4.91
CA LYS A 62 4.33 -17.41 4.54
C LYS A 62 4.98 -18.11 5.74
N PRO A 63 4.68 -19.41 5.99
CA PRO A 63 5.46 -20.20 6.93
C PRO A 63 6.90 -20.30 6.42
N LYS A 64 7.85 -20.25 7.36
CA LYS A 64 9.28 -20.33 7.09
C LYS A 64 9.94 -21.24 8.12
N ARG A 65 10.97 -21.95 7.69
CA ARG A 65 11.76 -22.85 8.52
C ARG A 65 13.22 -22.45 8.44
N MET A 66 13.89 -22.41 9.57
CA MET A 66 15.34 -22.26 9.69
C MET A 66 15.86 -23.40 10.56
N GLY A 67 16.42 -24.43 9.92
CA GLY A 67 16.84 -25.66 10.59
C GLY A 67 15.69 -26.29 11.39
N ARG A 68 15.87 -26.42 12.71
CA ARG A 68 14.87 -26.95 13.64
C ARG A 68 13.70 -26.02 13.92
N TYR A 69 13.84 -24.72 13.69
CA TYR A 69 12.84 -23.73 14.07
C TYR A 69 11.85 -23.49 12.93
N VAL A 70 10.57 -23.69 13.22
CA VAL A 70 9.46 -23.35 12.32
C VAL A 70 8.78 -22.09 12.83
N GLY A 71 8.61 -21.11 11.96
CA GLY A 71 7.95 -19.86 12.25
C GLY A 71 7.13 -19.36 11.05
N LYS A 72 6.59 -18.16 11.17
CA LYS A 72 5.80 -17.52 10.12
C LYS A 72 6.24 -16.07 9.96
N ARG A 73 6.26 -15.57 8.73
CA ARG A 73 6.42 -14.12 8.49
C ARG A 73 5.19 -13.37 9.02
N LYS A 74 5.35 -12.07 9.29
CA LYS A 74 4.23 -11.20 9.68
C LYS A 74 3.12 -11.23 8.63
N ASP A 75 1.88 -11.26 9.10
CA ASP A 75 0.71 -10.95 8.27
C ASP A 75 0.72 -9.44 8.00
N TRP A 76 0.26 -9.04 6.82
CA TRP A 76 0.24 -7.64 6.42
C TRP A 76 -0.97 -7.34 5.56
N LYS A 77 -1.35 -6.07 5.48
CA LYS A 77 -2.47 -5.61 4.65
C LYS A 77 -1.92 -4.88 3.44
N LYS A 78 -2.37 -5.28 2.26
CA LYS A 78 -2.09 -4.61 1.00
C LYS A 78 -3.24 -3.66 0.67
N ALA A 79 -2.91 -2.42 0.30
CA ALA A 79 -3.84 -1.47 -0.27
C ALA A 79 -3.47 -1.22 -1.74
N ILE A 80 -4.45 -1.30 -2.62
CA ILE A 80 -4.39 -0.92 -4.02
C ILE A 80 -5.23 0.35 -4.14
N ILE A 81 -4.59 1.45 -4.51
CA ILE A 81 -5.20 2.78 -4.53
C ILE A 81 -5.16 3.30 -5.96
N LYS A 82 -6.32 3.68 -6.47
CA LYS A 82 -6.45 4.31 -7.79
C LYS A 82 -6.58 5.82 -7.60
N LEU A 83 -5.70 6.59 -8.25
CA LEU A 83 -5.77 8.04 -8.28
C LEU A 83 -6.73 8.52 -9.36
N SER A 84 -7.29 9.71 -9.16
CA SER A 84 -8.10 10.37 -10.18
C SER A 84 -7.23 10.82 -11.36
N ALA A 85 -7.79 10.85 -12.57
CA ALA A 85 -7.08 11.20 -13.80
C ALA A 85 -6.43 12.60 -13.76
N ASP A 86 -6.97 13.51 -12.94
CA ASP A 86 -6.48 14.89 -12.80
C ASP A 86 -5.36 15.04 -11.75
N SER A 87 -4.98 13.95 -11.08
CA SER A 87 -3.96 13.98 -10.02
C SER A 87 -2.55 13.86 -10.58
N LYS A 88 -1.60 14.56 -9.94
CA LYS A 88 -0.17 14.41 -10.25
C LYS A 88 0.26 12.97 -10.05
N ALA A 89 1.11 12.47 -10.95
CA ALA A 89 1.81 11.22 -10.74
C ALA A 89 2.67 11.34 -9.47
N LEU A 90 2.75 10.25 -8.70
CA LEU A 90 3.56 10.23 -7.50
C LEU A 90 5.05 10.17 -7.89
N GLU A 91 5.76 11.30 -7.77
CA GLU A 91 7.20 11.47 -8.10
C GLU A 91 8.09 10.40 -7.45
N PHE A 92 7.65 9.85 -6.31
CA PHE A 92 8.34 8.79 -5.57
C PHE A 92 8.52 7.47 -6.36
N PHE A 93 7.79 7.27 -7.45
CA PHE A 93 7.82 6.03 -8.25
C PHE A 93 8.56 6.15 -9.59
N GLU A 94 8.98 7.34 -10.02
CA GLU A 94 9.61 7.55 -11.34
C GLU A 94 11.07 7.10 -11.44
N GLY A 95 11.70 6.69 -10.33
CA GLY A 95 13.10 6.28 -10.29
C GLY A 95 13.40 4.80 -10.53
N VAL A 96 12.44 3.99 -11.00
CA VAL A 96 12.57 2.52 -11.17
C VAL A 96 12.38 2.09 -12.62
#